data_AF-A0A976HG68-F1
#
_entry.id   AF-A0A976HG68-F1
#
_cell.length_a   1.000
_cell.length_b   1.000
_cell.length_c   1.000
_cell.angle_alpha   90.00
_cell.angle_beta   90.00
_cell.angle_gamma   90.00
#
_symmetry.space_group_name_H-M   'P 1'
#
loop_
_entity.id
_entity.type
_entity.pdbx_description
1 polymer ?
#
loop_
_entity_poly.entity_id
_entity_poly.type
_entity_poly.pdbx_seq_one_letter_code
_entity_poly.pdbx_strand_id
1 'polypeptide(L)'
;MKQSSSGLVWGSILLGFGLLWLAKTLGWFHIEWGELLRFWPFLLIAAGVVLLAKRNWSGAVAALLIAVAIPSAIINGVNKRWSGWDGDRMSWSFNDDKNDDDNEQDDTNQDRDEAYEKDSKNGRFVEALPKEGLKEATLHFGAGAGEFVIEGTTSQLIEADTDTQFGSYVLTTKRNDATQTSEVRFKMEGKDSTKVRFKDLDDIENRVDMKLNNSIFWNVDLGLGAGKGRFDLTEYKVKKLKIEAGAADIDLKLGDKTDLTEVEINTGVASIEVEVPESVGCELITDGALNVRELDNFEKIKDGVYRTSNYDKAAKKINIKYEGGLSRLEINRY
;
A
#
# COMPACT_ATOMS: atom_id res chain seq x y z
N MET A 1 -25.27 -64.27 -1.64
CA MET A 1 -24.91 -63.41 -0.50
C MET A 1 -23.69 -62.59 -0.91
N LYS A 2 -23.81 -61.27 -1.02
CA LYS A 2 -22.74 -60.37 -1.51
C LYS A 2 -22.10 -59.70 -0.29
N GLN A 3 -20.85 -60.06 0.03
CA GLN A 3 -20.11 -59.48 1.15
C GLN A 3 -19.80 -58.00 0.88
N SER A 4 -20.03 -57.15 1.89
CA SER A 4 -19.79 -55.72 1.85
C SER A 4 -18.29 -55.41 1.84
N SER A 5 -17.82 -54.73 0.81
CA SER A 5 -16.42 -54.31 0.60
C SER A 5 -15.97 -53.13 1.48
N SER A 6 -16.77 -52.71 2.46
CA SER A 6 -16.46 -51.54 3.31
C SER A 6 -15.26 -51.78 4.23
N GLY A 7 -15.08 -53.00 4.74
CA GLY A 7 -13.98 -53.32 5.65
C GLY A 7 -12.59 -53.21 5.02
N LEU A 8 -12.47 -53.51 3.72
CA LEU A 8 -11.19 -53.46 3.00
C LEU A 8 -10.75 -52.01 2.74
N VAL A 9 -11.71 -51.13 2.43
CA VAL A 9 -11.44 -49.70 2.20
C VAL A 9 -10.98 -49.03 3.49
N TRP A 10 -11.66 -49.29 4.60
CA TRP A 10 -11.27 -48.74 5.90
C TRP A 10 -9.94 -49.31 6.41
N GLY A 11 -9.66 -50.60 6.15
CA GLY A 11 -8.37 -51.21 6.45
C GLY A 11 -7.22 -50.54 5.68
N SER A 12 -7.39 -50.28 4.38
CA SER A 12 -6.37 -49.61 3.57
C SER A 12 -6.15 -48.15 3.98
N ILE A 13 -7.20 -47.44 4.38
CA ILE A 13 -7.11 -46.06 4.88
C ILE A 13 -6.33 -46.02 6.20
N LEU A 14 -6.67 -46.89 7.16
CA LEU A 14 -5.98 -46.96 8.44
C LEU A 14 -4.51 -47.35 8.28
N LEU A 15 -4.22 -48.28 7.37
CA LEU A 15 -2.86 -48.70 7.08
C LEU A 15 -2.04 -47.58 6.41
N GLY A 16 -2.64 -46.84 5.46
CA GLY A 16 -2.01 -45.67 4.86
C GLY A 16 -1.75 -44.54 5.86
N PHE A 17 -2.71 -44.28 6.75
CA PHE A 17 -2.56 -43.28 7.81
C PHE A 17 -1.49 -43.67 8.83
N GLY A 18 -1.43 -44.95 9.20
CA GLY A 18 -0.39 -45.49 10.07
C GLY A 18 1.01 -45.41 9.47
N LEU A 19 1.16 -45.72 8.18
CA LEU A 19 2.44 -45.59 7.46
C LEU A 19 2.88 -44.13 7.33
N LEU A 20 1.96 -43.20 7.09
CA LEU A 20 2.24 -41.77 7.07
C LEU A 20 2.69 -41.26 8.44
N TRP A 21 2.07 -41.73 9.52
CA TRP A 21 2.47 -41.37 10.89
C TRP A 21 3.85 -41.93 11.25
N LEU A 22 4.14 -43.17 10.83
CA LEU A 22 5.46 -43.77 11.02
C LEU A 22 6.55 -42.98 10.27
N ALA A 23 6.28 -42.59 9.02
CA ALA A 23 7.21 -41.77 8.22
C ALA A 23 7.48 -40.40 8.86
N LYS A 24 6.46 -39.78 9.48
CA LYS A 24 6.64 -38.57 10.30
C LYS A 24 7.54 -38.82 11.50
N THR A 25 7.33 -39.93 12.21
CA THR A 25 8.10 -40.28 13.42
C THR A 25 9.57 -40.59 13.09
N LEU A 26 9.84 -41.09 11.89
CA LEU A 26 11.18 -41.31 11.34
C LEU A 26 11.84 -40.05 10.77
N GLY A 27 11.16 -38.90 10.81
CA GLY A 27 11.71 -37.61 10.35
C GLY A 27 11.83 -37.48 8.83
N TRP A 28 11.17 -38.33 8.04
CA TRP A 28 11.27 -38.28 6.57
C TRP A 28 10.61 -37.05 5.95
N PHE A 29 9.65 -36.42 6.64
CA PHE A 29 8.99 -35.19 6.19
C PHE A 29 8.63 -34.31 7.40
N HIS A 30 8.82 -32.99 7.27
CA HIS A 30 8.32 -31.99 8.21
C HIS A 30 7.01 -31.41 7.68
N ILE A 31 5.93 -32.15 7.89
CA ILE A 31 4.58 -31.70 7.52
C ILE A 31 3.94 -31.06 8.76
N GLU A 32 3.80 -29.75 8.72
CA GLU A 32 3.10 -28.96 9.73
C GLU A 32 1.59 -29.01 9.49
N TRP A 33 0.91 -29.85 10.27
CA TRP A 33 -0.53 -30.09 10.14
C TRP A 33 -1.38 -28.83 10.38
N GLY A 34 -0.83 -27.80 11.01
CA GLY A 34 -1.46 -26.49 11.16
C GLY A 34 -1.59 -25.74 9.83
N GLU A 35 -0.58 -25.83 8.96
CA GLU A 35 -0.61 -25.22 7.62
C GLU A 35 -1.60 -25.93 6.70
N LEU A 36 -1.64 -27.26 6.75
CA LEU A 36 -2.60 -28.07 5.98
C LEU A 36 -4.06 -27.76 6.34
N LEU A 37 -4.34 -27.41 7.60
CA LEU A 37 -5.67 -27.00 8.05
C LEU A 37 -6.05 -25.59 7.59
N ARG A 38 -5.09 -24.71 7.28
CA ARG A 38 -5.34 -23.36 6.71
C ARG A 38 -5.99 -23.45 5.33
N PHE A 39 -5.82 -24.56 4.61
CA PHE A 39 -6.43 -24.86 3.31
C PHE A 39 -7.83 -25.53 3.39
N TRP A 40 -8.48 -25.55 4.55
CA TRP A 40 -9.86 -26.03 4.66
C TRP A 40 -10.86 -25.37 3.68
N PRO A 41 -10.73 -24.08 3.28
CA PRO A 41 -11.61 -23.49 2.28
C PRO A 41 -11.37 -24.07 0.88
N PHE A 42 -10.14 -24.46 0.55
CA PHE A 42 -9.83 -25.17 -0.69
C PHE A 42 -10.50 -26.55 -0.74
N LEU A 43 -10.61 -27.23 0.41
CA LEU A 43 -11.34 -28.49 0.50
C LEU A 43 -12.86 -28.29 0.31
N LEU A 44 -13.42 -27.18 0.76
CA LEU A 44 -14.83 -26.82 0.50
C LEU A 44 -15.06 -26.42 -0.96
N ILE A 45 -14.12 -25.70 -1.58
CA ILE A 45 -14.17 -25.40 -3.02
C ILE A 45 -14.05 -26.70 -3.83
N ALA A 46 -13.12 -27.58 -3.49
CA ALA A 46 -12.96 -28.89 -4.12
C ALA A 46 -14.20 -29.76 -3.92
N ALA A 47 -14.80 -29.77 -2.72
CA ALA A 47 -16.05 -30.48 -2.43
C ALA A 47 -17.22 -29.91 -3.24
N GLY A 48 -17.33 -28.58 -3.36
CA GLY A 48 -18.33 -27.91 -4.18
C GLY A 48 -18.16 -28.21 -5.68
N VAL A 49 -16.91 -28.20 -6.16
CA VAL A 49 -16.57 -28.58 -7.54
C VAL A 49 -16.90 -30.05 -7.82
N VAL A 50 -16.60 -30.97 -6.89
CA VAL A 50 -16.93 -32.40 -7.01
C VAL A 50 -18.45 -32.63 -6.98
N LEU A 51 -19.20 -31.83 -6.22
CA LEU A 51 -20.67 -31.85 -6.19
C LEU A 51 -21.29 -31.36 -7.51
N LEU A 52 -20.70 -30.33 -8.13
CA LEU A 52 -21.10 -29.79 -9.42
C LEU A 52 -20.66 -30.68 -10.60
N ALA A 53 -19.54 -31.39 -10.46
CA ALA A 53 -18.93 -32.25 -11.46
C ALA A 53 -19.60 -33.63 -11.59
N LYS A 54 -20.89 -33.75 -11.26
CA LYS A 54 -21.63 -35.01 -11.49
C LYS A 54 -21.90 -35.31 -12.98
N ARG A 55 -21.42 -34.49 -13.94
CA ARG A 55 -21.50 -34.82 -15.37
C ARG A 55 -20.36 -34.31 -16.28
N ASN A 56 -19.92 -33.05 -16.25
CA ASN A 56 -18.94 -32.53 -17.22
C ASN A 56 -17.74 -31.82 -16.55
N TRP A 57 -16.60 -32.51 -16.57
CA TRP A 57 -15.31 -32.09 -15.99
C TRP A 57 -14.65 -30.87 -16.65
N SER A 58 -14.95 -30.54 -17.91
CA SER A 58 -14.36 -29.39 -18.62
C SER A 58 -14.87 -28.03 -18.15
N GLY A 59 -16.14 -27.94 -17.73
CA GLY A 59 -16.72 -26.70 -17.20
C GLY A 59 -16.17 -26.31 -15.83
N ALA A 60 -15.85 -27.32 -15.00
CA ALA A 60 -15.22 -27.11 -13.69
C ALA A 60 -13.79 -26.58 -13.82
N VAL A 61 -13.01 -27.11 -14.77
CA VAL A 61 -11.64 -26.64 -15.03
C VAL A 61 -11.65 -25.22 -15.57
N ALA A 62 -12.58 -24.88 -16.48
CA ALA A 62 -12.70 -23.51 -16.99
C ALA A 62 -13.08 -22.50 -15.89
N ALA A 63 -14.01 -22.85 -15.00
CA ALA A 63 -14.39 -21.99 -13.87
C ALA A 63 -13.23 -21.79 -12.88
N LEU A 64 -12.43 -22.84 -12.63
CA LEU A 64 -11.27 -22.76 -11.74
C LEU A 64 -10.13 -21.95 -12.37
N LEU A 65 -9.91 -22.08 -13.67
CA LEU A 65 -8.95 -21.25 -14.40
C LEU A 65 -9.37 -19.78 -14.43
N ILE A 66 -10.66 -19.46 -14.60
CA ILE A 66 -11.14 -18.07 -14.55
C ILE A 66 -11.01 -17.50 -13.12
N ALA A 67 -11.36 -18.28 -12.10
CA ALA A 67 -11.24 -17.88 -10.70
C ALA A 67 -9.80 -17.68 -10.23
N VAL A 68 -8.82 -18.34 -10.87
CA VAL A 68 -7.39 -18.12 -10.59
C VAL A 68 -6.82 -17.02 -11.50
N ALA A 69 -7.24 -16.97 -12.77
CA ALA A 69 -6.72 -16.02 -13.75
C ALA A 69 -7.15 -14.58 -13.49
N ILE A 70 -8.37 -14.33 -13.00
CA ILE A 70 -8.81 -12.95 -12.69
C ILE A 70 -7.99 -12.35 -11.54
N PRO A 71 -7.85 -13.01 -10.37
CA PRO A 71 -6.94 -12.54 -9.32
C PRO A 71 -5.48 -12.46 -9.80
N SER A 72 -5.00 -13.44 -10.56
CA SER A 72 -3.62 -13.44 -11.06
C SER A 72 -3.37 -12.31 -12.06
N ALA A 73 -4.34 -11.95 -12.91
CA ALA A 73 -4.23 -10.85 -13.86
C ALA A 73 -4.31 -9.49 -13.17
N ILE A 74 -5.05 -9.37 -12.07
CA ILE A 74 -5.06 -8.17 -11.22
C ILE A 74 -3.69 -7.99 -10.54
N ILE A 75 -3.15 -9.06 -9.95
CA ILE A 75 -1.83 -9.04 -9.28
C ILE A 75 -0.69 -8.78 -10.28
N ASN A 76 -0.76 -9.36 -11.48
CA ASN A 76 0.29 -9.24 -12.49
C ASN A 76 0.13 -8.01 -13.41
N GLY A 77 -1.07 -7.43 -13.50
CA GLY A 77 -1.37 -6.21 -14.24
C GLY A 77 -0.84 -4.96 -13.54
N VAL A 78 -0.82 -4.96 -12.20
CA VAL A 78 -0.20 -3.92 -11.37
C VAL A 78 1.33 -3.96 -11.49
N ASN A 79 1.94 -5.14 -11.66
CA ASN A 79 3.40 -5.30 -11.71
C ASN A 79 4.07 -4.91 -13.05
N LYS A 80 3.33 -4.60 -14.13
CA LYS A 80 3.91 -4.41 -15.48
C LYS A 80 3.94 -2.98 -16.02
N ARG A 81 3.49 -1.96 -15.27
CA ARG A 81 3.57 -0.54 -15.71
C ARG A 81 4.53 0.33 -14.91
N TRP A 82 5.39 -0.28 -14.10
CA TRP A 82 6.42 0.40 -13.33
C TRP A 82 7.81 -0.11 -13.73
N SER A 83 8.36 0.49 -14.78
CA SER A 83 9.76 0.27 -15.16
C SER A 83 10.50 1.58 -15.40
N GLY A 84 10.18 2.62 -14.62
CA GLY A 84 10.73 3.95 -14.85
C GLY A 84 10.83 4.82 -13.59
N TRP A 85 11.51 4.36 -12.55
CA TRP A 85 12.56 5.13 -11.87
C TRP A 85 13.17 4.32 -10.70
N ASP A 86 14.49 4.29 -10.65
CA ASP A 86 15.33 3.60 -9.68
C ASP A 86 15.27 4.19 -8.27
N GLY A 87 15.44 3.31 -7.28
CA GLY A 87 15.82 3.64 -5.90
C GLY A 87 14.69 3.47 -4.88
N ASP A 88 14.68 2.32 -4.22
CA ASP A 88 13.88 1.97 -3.03
C ASP A 88 12.39 1.68 -3.24
N ARG A 89 12.15 0.41 -3.58
CA ARG A 89 10.85 -0.24 -3.48
C ARG A 89 10.36 -0.15 -2.04
N MET A 90 9.30 0.61 -1.80
CA MET A 90 8.44 0.35 -0.65
C MET A 90 7.65 -0.93 -0.95
N SER A 91 8.26 -2.10 -0.71
CA SER A 91 7.55 -3.37 -0.82
C SER A 91 6.70 -3.57 0.43
N TRP A 92 5.39 -3.55 0.27
CA TRP A 92 4.43 -3.93 1.29
C TRP A 92 4.43 -5.46 1.41
N SER A 93 5.35 -6.02 2.22
CA SER A 93 5.36 -7.43 2.56
C SER A 93 4.57 -7.66 3.84
N PHE A 94 3.34 -8.14 3.73
CA PHE A 94 2.71 -8.92 4.80
C PHE A 94 3.09 -10.38 4.58
N ASN A 95 4.29 -10.79 5.01
CA ASN A 95 4.68 -12.19 5.00
C ASN A 95 4.84 -12.70 6.43
N ASP A 96 4.02 -13.70 6.75
CA ASP A 96 4.22 -14.66 7.84
C ASP A 96 5.53 -15.45 7.58
N ASP A 97 6.17 -15.84 8.68
CA ASP A 97 7.27 -16.79 8.84
C ASP A 97 8.70 -16.31 8.59
N LYS A 98 9.42 -16.11 9.71
CA LYS A 98 10.87 -16.26 9.81
C LYS A 98 11.18 -17.57 10.53
N ASN A 99 11.94 -18.43 9.87
CA ASN A 99 12.95 -19.22 10.58
C ASN A 99 14.31 -18.61 10.23
N ASP A 100 15.07 -18.32 11.28
CA ASP A 100 16.41 -17.76 11.23
C ASP A 100 17.39 -18.76 10.61
N ASP A 101 18.22 -18.29 9.70
CA ASP A 101 19.68 -18.26 9.81
C ASP A 101 20.21 -17.70 8.49
N ASP A 102 21.11 -16.72 8.56
CA ASP A 102 22.38 -16.76 7.81
C ASP A 102 23.20 -15.50 8.10
N ASN A 103 24.40 -15.76 8.66
CA ASN A 103 25.50 -14.82 8.70
C ASN A 103 26.08 -14.71 7.29
N GLU A 104 25.95 -13.56 6.62
CA GLU A 104 26.89 -13.20 5.55
C GLU A 104 27.35 -11.75 5.73
N GLN A 105 28.68 -11.65 5.86
CA GLN A 105 29.46 -10.42 5.81
C GLN A 105 29.36 -9.84 4.39
N ASP A 106 29.18 -8.54 4.27
CA ASP A 106 29.71 -7.83 3.11
C ASP A 106 30.30 -6.48 3.52
N ASP A 107 31.61 -6.38 3.29
CA ASP A 107 32.41 -5.18 3.43
C ASP A 107 32.30 -4.33 2.15
N THR A 108 32.49 -3.02 2.33
CA THR A 108 32.84 -1.98 1.32
C THR A 108 31.71 -1.20 0.63
N ASN A 109 31.32 -0.08 1.24
CA ASN A 109 31.82 1.26 0.88
C ASN A 109 31.23 2.33 1.82
N GLN A 110 32.11 3.17 2.38
CA GLN A 110 31.75 4.27 3.26
C GLN A 110 31.23 5.46 2.46
N ASP A 111 29.93 5.50 2.23
CA ASP A 111 29.21 6.78 2.27
C ASP A 111 28.69 6.95 3.70
N ARG A 112 29.07 8.06 4.35
CA ARG A 112 28.62 8.40 5.71
C ARG A 112 27.14 8.78 5.68
N ASP A 113 26.29 7.78 5.54
CA ASP A 113 24.85 7.92 5.74
C ASP A 113 24.57 7.88 7.24
N GLU A 114 24.47 9.05 7.87
CA GLU A 114 24.02 9.13 9.25
C GLU A 114 22.50 8.87 9.31
N ALA A 115 22.12 7.60 9.45
CA ALA A 115 20.74 7.20 9.70
C ALA A 115 20.39 7.42 11.18
N TYR A 116 19.46 8.33 11.45
CA TYR A 116 18.95 8.58 12.79
C TYR A 116 17.60 7.87 12.98
N GLU A 117 17.53 6.97 13.95
CA GLU A 117 16.29 6.30 14.38
C GLU A 117 15.79 6.96 15.67
N LYS A 118 14.50 7.34 15.69
CA LYS A 118 13.87 7.92 16.88
C LYS A 118 12.70 7.07 17.33
N ASP A 119 12.92 6.33 18.42
CA ASP A 119 11.85 5.78 19.25
C ASP A 119 11.21 6.90 20.08
N SER A 120 9.93 7.17 19.85
CA SER A 120 9.22 8.19 20.61
C SER A 120 8.62 7.64 21.91
N LYS A 121 8.84 8.37 23.01
CA LYS A 121 7.99 8.28 24.20
C LYS A 121 6.67 9.01 23.90
N ASN A 122 5.55 8.29 23.98
CA ASN A 122 4.17 8.79 23.84
C ASN A 122 3.72 9.14 22.41
N GLY A 123 4.30 8.55 21.36
CA GLY A 123 3.79 8.69 20.00
C GLY A 123 4.05 10.03 19.32
N ARG A 124 4.93 10.88 19.86
CA ARG A 124 5.30 12.16 19.25
C ARG A 124 6.69 12.11 18.60
N PHE A 125 6.75 12.26 17.28
CA PHE A 125 7.97 12.24 16.49
C PHE A 125 8.29 13.65 15.99
N VAL A 126 9.54 14.07 16.17
CA VAL A 126 10.00 15.39 15.74
C VAL A 126 11.37 15.25 15.11
N GLU A 127 11.51 15.65 13.86
CA GLU A 127 12.79 15.74 13.17
C GLU A 127 13.16 17.20 12.92
N ALA A 128 14.33 17.60 13.43
CA ALA A 128 14.76 18.98 13.32
C ALA A 128 15.19 19.31 11.90
N LEU A 129 14.80 20.50 11.42
CA LEU A 129 15.30 21.03 10.16
C LEU A 129 16.82 21.23 10.27
N PRO A 130 17.63 20.67 9.34
CA PRO A 130 19.07 20.88 9.33
C PRO A 130 19.42 22.38 9.23
N LYS A 131 20.49 22.79 9.91
CA LYS A 131 20.97 24.19 9.86
C LYS A 131 21.65 24.51 8.52
N GLU A 132 22.19 23.49 7.87
CA GLU A 132 22.73 23.60 6.52
C GLU A 132 21.55 23.62 5.54
N GLY A 133 21.46 24.66 4.70
CA GLY A 133 20.25 25.05 3.98
C GLY A 133 19.66 23.97 3.08
N LEU A 134 18.87 23.07 3.69
CA LEU A 134 18.14 21.99 3.04
C LEU A 134 17.20 22.58 1.99
N LYS A 135 17.27 22.06 0.77
CA LYS A 135 16.46 22.57 -0.36
C LYS A 135 15.26 21.69 -0.63
N GLU A 136 15.43 20.39 -0.46
CA GLU A 136 14.43 19.40 -0.85
C GLU A 136 14.41 18.23 0.13
N ALA A 137 13.22 17.70 0.39
CA ALA A 137 13.05 16.49 1.18
C ALA A 137 12.07 15.53 0.51
N THR A 138 12.31 14.25 0.69
CA THR A 138 11.40 13.18 0.28
C THR A 138 10.81 12.54 1.52
N LEU A 139 9.47 12.55 1.63
CA LEU A 139 8.73 11.84 2.67
C LEU A 139 8.21 10.52 2.10
N HIS A 140 8.55 9.44 2.76
CA HIS A 140 8.01 8.10 2.55
C HIS A 140 7.16 7.74 3.76
N PHE A 141 5.84 7.79 3.63
CA PHE A 141 4.91 7.45 4.69
C PHE A 141 4.21 6.13 4.39
N GLY A 142 4.48 5.11 5.19
CA GLY A 142 3.85 3.80 5.10
C GLY A 142 2.93 3.55 6.28
N ALA A 143 1.63 3.54 6.03
CA ALA A 143 0.60 3.41 7.05
C ALA A 143 -0.34 2.21 6.80
N GLY A 144 -0.55 1.38 7.82
CA GLY A 144 -1.43 0.21 7.73
C GLY A 144 -2.91 0.57 7.56
N ALA A 145 -3.71 0.24 8.56
CA ALA A 145 -5.11 0.65 8.61
C ALA A 145 -5.28 1.84 9.56
N GLY A 146 -6.12 2.82 9.23
CA GLY A 146 -6.38 3.95 10.15
C GLY A 146 -6.83 5.25 9.48
N GLU A 147 -6.68 6.33 10.22
CA GLU A 147 -6.90 7.70 9.75
C GLU A 147 -5.58 8.48 9.73
N PHE A 148 -5.29 9.11 8.60
CA PHE A 148 -4.02 9.76 8.37
C PHE A 148 -4.25 11.19 7.90
N VAL A 149 -3.65 12.15 8.60
CA VAL A 149 -3.85 13.57 8.37
C VAL A 149 -2.50 14.24 8.14
N ILE A 150 -2.39 14.99 7.04
CA ILE A 150 -1.30 15.95 6.82
C ILE A 150 -1.94 17.33 6.71
N GLU A 151 -1.76 18.17 7.73
CA GLU A 151 -2.39 19.49 7.79
C GLU A 151 -1.57 20.43 8.68
N GLY A 152 -1.38 21.67 8.22
CA GLY A 152 -0.68 22.71 8.97
C GLY A 152 0.85 22.57 8.98
N THR A 153 1.55 23.65 9.28
CA THR A 153 3.00 23.73 9.06
C THR A 153 3.81 23.63 10.35
N THR A 154 5.09 23.25 10.26
CA THR A 154 6.06 23.31 11.36
C THR A 154 7.37 24.02 10.95
N SER A 155 8.11 24.56 11.92
CA SER A 155 9.49 25.04 11.75
C SER A 155 10.52 23.90 11.72
N GLN A 156 10.14 22.72 12.19
CA GLN A 156 10.93 21.49 12.12
C GLN A 156 10.90 20.94 10.68
N LEU A 157 11.65 19.88 10.39
CA LEU A 157 11.55 19.20 9.09
C LEU A 157 10.19 18.49 8.98
N ILE A 158 9.85 17.73 10.02
CA ILE A 158 8.58 17.01 10.18
C ILE A 158 8.24 16.91 11.67
N GLU A 159 6.96 17.05 11.98
CA GLU A 159 6.37 16.63 13.25
C GLU A 159 5.24 15.64 12.96
N ALA A 160 5.18 14.55 13.71
CA ALA A 160 4.09 13.59 13.63
C ALA A 160 3.65 13.17 15.02
N ASP A 161 2.37 13.26 15.31
CA ASP A 161 1.75 12.74 16.52
C ASP A 161 0.93 11.49 16.13
N THR A 162 1.18 10.38 16.81
CA THR A 162 0.51 9.10 16.57
C THR A 162 -0.31 8.70 17.78
N ASP A 163 -1.57 8.40 17.56
CA ASP A 163 -2.41 7.68 18.51
C ASP A 163 -2.66 6.28 17.94
N THR A 164 -1.94 5.30 18.46
CA THR A 164 -2.08 3.92 18.01
C THR A 164 -2.20 2.97 19.17
N GLN A 165 -3.18 2.07 19.08
CA GLN A 165 -3.40 1.00 20.02
C GLN A 165 -2.67 -0.29 19.63
N PHE A 166 -2.18 -0.41 18.38
CA PHE A 166 -1.52 -1.60 17.84
C PHE A 166 -0.36 -1.26 16.91
N GLY A 167 0.78 -1.92 17.11
CA GLY A 167 2.03 -1.61 16.41
C GLY A 167 2.72 -0.37 16.97
N SER A 168 3.83 0.00 16.35
CA SER A 168 4.57 1.23 16.66
C SER A 168 5.04 1.87 15.37
N TYR A 169 5.07 3.20 15.31
CA TYR A 169 5.68 3.89 14.19
C TYR A 169 7.16 4.12 14.45
N VAL A 170 7.95 4.06 13.39
CA VAL A 170 9.37 4.40 13.40
C VAL A 170 9.62 5.49 12.38
N LEU A 171 10.34 6.53 12.83
CA LEU A 171 10.83 7.61 11.98
C LEU A 171 12.33 7.43 11.78
N THR A 172 12.74 7.28 10.53
CA THR A 172 14.15 7.24 10.12
C THR A 172 14.42 8.39 9.15
N THR A 173 15.50 9.12 9.38
CA THR A 173 15.94 10.18 8.46
C THR A 173 17.35 9.87 7.95
N LYS A 174 17.52 9.90 6.62
CA LYS A 174 18.82 9.90 5.95
C LYS A 174 19.06 11.27 5.33
N ARG A 175 20.28 11.77 5.44
CA ARG A 175 20.64 13.11 4.98
C ARG A 175 21.79 13.04 4.01
N ASN A 176 21.72 13.83 2.95
CA ASN A 176 22.82 14.02 2.02
C ASN A 176 23.18 15.51 1.98
N ASP A 177 24.27 15.85 2.66
CA ASP A 177 24.74 17.23 2.78
C ASP A 177 25.29 17.77 1.44
N ALA A 178 25.85 16.89 0.60
CA ALA A 178 26.39 17.28 -0.71
C ALA A 178 25.28 17.74 -1.68
N THR A 179 24.13 17.06 -1.67
CA THR A 179 22.97 17.41 -2.51
C THR A 179 21.97 18.32 -1.79
N GLN A 180 22.14 18.56 -0.50
CA GLN A 180 21.21 19.30 0.36
C GLN A 180 19.80 18.71 0.30
N THR A 181 19.73 17.37 0.33
CA THR A 181 18.49 16.60 0.32
C THR A 181 18.34 15.76 1.58
N SER A 182 17.11 15.50 1.98
CA SER A 182 16.81 14.60 3.11
C SER A 182 15.73 13.61 2.71
N GLU A 183 15.88 12.38 3.19
CA GLU A 183 14.90 11.33 3.01
C GLU A 183 14.35 10.93 4.38
N VAL A 184 13.05 11.10 4.54
CA VAL A 184 12.33 10.84 5.77
C VAL A 184 11.43 9.64 5.53
N ARG A 185 11.71 8.51 6.20
CA ARG A 185 10.85 7.32 6.19
C ARG A 185 10.08 7.28 7.50
N PHE A 186 8.75 7.30 7.42
CA PHE A 186 7.86 7.14 8.55
C PHE A 186 6.94 5.96 8.29
N LYS A 187 7.17 4.84 8.97
CA LYS A 187 6.45 3.60 8.70
C LYS A 187 5.95 2.95 9.98
N MET A 188 4.82 2.27 9.87
CA MET A 188 4.38 1.35 10.92
C MET A 188 5.27 0.11 10.93
N GLU A 189 5.78 -0.26 12.10
CA GLU A 189 6.40 -1.54 12.38
C GLU A 189 5.42 -2.40 13.20
N GLY A 190 5.12 -3.58 12.67
CA GLY A 190 4.32 -4.58 13.37
C GLY A 190 5.14 -5.23 14.48
N LYS A 191 4.53 -5.44 15.65
CA LYS A 191 5.06 -6.41 16.61
C LYS A 191 4.65 -7.80 16.15
N ASP A 192 5.64 -8.58 15.72
CA ASP A 192 5.49 -10.02 15.52
C ASP A 192 4.73 -10.62 16.71
N SER A 193 3.68 -11.41 16.43
CA SER A 193 2.87 -12.22 17.37
C SER A 193 1.65 -11.62 18.09
N THR A 194 1.11 -10.46 17.71
CA THR A 194 -0.18 -10.05 18.30
C THR A 194 -1.34 -10.76 17.62
N LYS A 195 -1.88 -11.82 18.25
CA LYS A 195 -3.19 -12.40 17.91
C LYS A 195 -4.28 -11.36 18.13
N VAL A 196 -4.52 -10.50 17.16
CA VAL A 196 -5.64 -9.55 17.17
C VAL A 196 -6.93 -10.36 17.04
N ARG A 197 -7.78 -10.35 18.07
CA ARG A 197 -9.09 -10.98 17.95
C ARG A 197 -9.96 -10.06 17.12
N PHE A 198 -10.73 -10.60 16.18
CA PHE A 198 -11.67 -9.82 15.33
C PHE A 198 -12.64 -8.92 16.12
N LYS A 199 -12.89 -9.22 17.40
CA LYS A 199 -13.74 -8.41 18.29
C LYS A 199 -13.05 -7.16 18.84
N ASP A 200 -11.72 -7.13 18.80
CA ASP A 200 -10.92 -5.99 19.25
C ASP A 200 -10.70 -4.97 18.12
N LEU A 201 -11.18 -5.25 16.89
CA LEU A 201 -11.02 -4.41 15.69
C LEU A 201 -12.01 -3.22 15.60
N ASP A 202 -13.15 -3.30 16.27
CA ASP A 202 -14.23 -2.28 16.15
C ASP A 202 -13.85 -0.95 16.83
N ASP A 203 -12.93 -0.96 17.80
CA ASP A 203 -12.49 0.22 18.56
C ASP A 203 -11.00 0.59 18.29
N ILE A 204 -10.38 0.02 17.24
CA ILE A 204 -8.98 0.32 16.91
C ILE A 204 -8.90 1.63 16.15
N GLU A 205 -8.57 2.68 16.88
CA GLU A 205 -8.16 3.95 16.32
C GLU A 205 -6.63 3.93 16.12
N ASN A 206 -6.21 3.92 14.86
CA ASN A 206 -4.84 4.25 14.50
C ASN A 206 -4.90 5.59 13.75
N ARG A 207 -4.41 6.64 14.39
CA ARG A 207 -4.43 8.00 13.86
C ARG A 207 -3.02 8.57 13.81
N VAL A 208 -2.68 9.18 12.68
CA VAL A 208 -1.44 9.93 12.52
C VAL A 208 -1.78 11.35 12.09
N ASP A 209 -1.35 12.32 12.87
CA ASP A 209 -1.39 13.74 12.52
C ASP A 209 0.02 14.22 12.21
N MET A 210 0.25 14.71 11.00
CA MET A 210 1.56 15.11 10.52
C MET A 210 1.58 16.57 10.04
N LYS A 211 2.67 17.26 10.37
CA LYS A 211 2.97 18.62 9.93
C LYS A 211 4.32 18.63 9.24
N LEU A 212 4.38 19.30 8.09
CA LEU A 212 5.60 19.40 7.30
C LEU A 212 6.15 20.83 7.30
N ASN A 213 7.44 20.95 7.01
CA ASN A 213 8.06 22.23 6.76
C ASN A 213 7.54 22.86 5.45
N ASN A 214 7.19 24.14 5.42
CA ASN A 214 6.70 24.80 4.19
C ASN A 214 7.77 25.61 3.43
N SER A 215 9.00 25.67 3.94
CA SER A 215 10.06 26.50 3.35
C SER A 215 10.86 25.78 2.26
N ILE A 216 10.85 24.45 2.25
CA ILE A 216 11.59 23.57 1.32
C ILE A 216 10.66 22.90 0.29
N PHE A 217 11.25 22.30 -0.75
CA PHE A 217 10.51 21.47 -1.71
C PHE A 217 10.29 20.05 -1.20
N TRP A 218 9.14 19.45 -1.54
CA TRP A 218 8.78 18.10 -1.14
C TRP A 218 8.52 17.17 -2.32
N ASN A 219 9.03 15.95 -2.21
CA ASN A 219 8.46 14.78 -2.86
C ASN A 219 7.77 13.95 -1.77
N VAL A 220 6.52 13.56 -1.98
CA VAL A 220 5.71 12.89 -0.96
C VAL A 220 5.19 11.58 -1.53
N ASP A 221 5.47 10.48 -0.83
CA ASP A 221 5.03 9.14 -1.14
C ASP A 221 4.23 8.60 0.03
N LEU A 222 2.93 8.40 -0.20
CA LEU A 222 1.95 7.98 0.80
C LEU A 222 1.43 6.61 0.42
N GLY A 223 1.77 5.60 1.20
CA GLY A 223 1.18 4.27 1.10
C GLY A 223 0.22 4.02 2.25
N LEU A 224 -1.03 3.75 1.92
CA LEU A 224 -2.13 3.50 2.85
C LEU A 224 -2.69 2.09 2.61
N GLY A 225 -2.73 1.25 3.64
CA GLY A 225 -3.38 -0.05 3.53
C GLY A 225 -4.89 0.10 3.39
N ALA A 226 -5.54 0.62 4.43
CA ALA A 226 -6.97 0.90 4.42
C ALA A 226 -7.37 2.05 5.36
N GLY A 227 -8.44 2.77 5.02
CA GLY A 227 -9.02 3.78 5.91
C GLY A 227 -9.12 5.16 5.28
N LYS A 228 -8.82 6.21 6.04
CA LYS A 228 -9.06 7.60 5.62
C LYS A 228 -7.77 8.40 5.51
N GLY A 229 -7.59 9.12 4.41
CA GLY A 229 -6.50 10.07 4.22
C GLY A 229 -7.05 11.49 4.05
N ARG A 230 -6.60 12.43 4.86
CA ARG A 230 -6.92 13.86 4.72
C ARG A 230 -5.62 14.63 4.55
N PHE A 231 -5.36 15.09 3.34
CA PHE A 231 -4.09 15.69 2.97
C PHE A 231 -4.31 17.12 2.47
N ASP A 232 -4.16 18.09 3.37
CA ASP A 232 -4.11 19.50 3.00
C ASP A 232 -2.66 19.89 2.69
N LEU A 233 -2.34 19.96 1.40
CA LEU A 233 -1.03 20.31 0.90
C LEU A 233 -0.94 21.74 0.38
N THR A 234 -1.93 22.58 0.70
CA THR A 234 -2.04 23.94 0.16
C THR A 234 -0.84 24.82 0.49
N GLU A 235 -0.26 24.65 1.67
CA GLU A 235 0.83 25.47 2.18
C GLU A 235 2.23 24.95 1.83
N TYR A 236 2.37 23.77 1.21
CA TYR A 236 3.68 23.16 0.94
C TYR A 236 4.12 23.27 -0.52
N LYS A 237 5.44 23.34 -0.74
CA LYS A 237 6.05 23.32 -2.08
C LYS A 237 6.22 21.89 -2.60
N VAL A 238 5.12 21.24 -2.93
CA VAL A 238 5.14 19.86 -3.45
C VAL A 238 5.53 19.85 -4.93
N LYS A 239 6.54 19.04 -5.28
CA LYS A 239 6.94 18.77 -6.67
C LYS A 239 6.31 17.48 -7.18
N LYS A 240 6.33 16.44 -6.35
CA LYS A 240 5.78 15.13 -6.65
C LYS A 240 4.96 14.64 -5.48
N LEU A 241 3.76 14.15 -5.76
CA LEU A 241 2.91 13.46 -4.81
C LEU A 241 2.54 12.11 -5.40
N LYS A 242 2.73 11.07 -4.61
CA LYS A 242 2.34 9.71 -4.96
C LYS A 242 1.48 9.14 -3.84
N ILE A 243 0.33 8.61 -4.19
CA ILE A 243 -0.60 8.00 -3.25
C ILE A 243 -0.91 6.59 -3.73
N GLU A 244 -0.58 5.61 -2.90
CA GLU A 244 -0.95 4.22 -3.07
C GLU A 244 -1.92 3.83 -1.98
N ALA A 245 -3.11 3.36 -2.35
CA ALA A 245 -4.08 2.90 -1.37
C ALA A 245 -4.75 1.58 -1.75
N GLY A 246 -4.85 0.66 -0.79
CA GLY A 246 -5.61 -0.58 -0.96
C GLY A 246 -7.11 -0.30 -1.01
N ALA A 247 -7.67 0.11 0.14
CA ALA A 247 -9.08 0.45 0.29
C ALA A 247 -9.28 1.71 1.13
N ALA A 248 -9.53 2.87 0.50
CA ALA A 248 -9.48 4.14 1.22
C ALA A 248 -10.50 5.20 0.79
N ASP A 249 -10.77 6.13 1.69
CA ASP A 249 -11.43 7.41 1.42
C ASP A 249 -10.37 8.51 1.51
N ILE A 250 -10.14 9.27 0.45
CA ILE A 250 -9.01 10.21 0.35
C ILE A 250 -9.53 11.59 -0.03
N ASP A 251 -9.33 12.55 0.87
CA ASP A 251 -9.52 13.98 0.65
C ASP A 251 -8.14 14.61 0.43
N LEU A 252 -7.89 15.12 -0.78
CA LEU A 252 -6.61 15.73 -1.15
C LEU A 252 -6.82 17.17 -1.61
N LYS A 253 -6.23 18.13 -0.89
CA LYS A 253 -6.25 19.54 -1.27
C LYS A 253 -4.86 20.00 -1.70
N LEU A 254 -4.72 20.39 -2.96
CA LEU A 254 -3.44 20.80 -3.55
C LEU A 254 -3.27 22.32 -3.50
N GLY A 255 -2.01 22.77 -3.39
CA GLY A 255 -1.62 24.17 -3.42
C GLY A 255 -1.02 24.62 -4.74
N ASP A 256 -0.67 25.91 -4.82
CA ASP A 256 -0.03 26.52 -5.98
C ASP A 256 1.43 26.92 -5.69
N LYS A 257 2.10 26.32 -4.70
CA LYS A 257 3.41 26.81 -4.24
C LYS A 257 4.59 26.43 -5.16
N THR A 258 4.35 25.70 -6.26
CA THR A 258 5.36 25.28 -7.25
C THR A 258 4.89 25.54 -8.68
N ASP A 259 5.83 25.67 -9.62
CA ASP A 259 5.52 25.88 -11.05
C ASP A 259 4.90 24.63 -11.69
N LEU A 260 5.31 23.45 -11.22
CA LEU A 260 4.79 22.17 -11.66
C LEU A 260 4.71 21.21 -10.47
N THR A 261 3.53 20.63 -10.28
CA THR A 261 3.32 19.49 -9.38
C THR A 261 2.85 18.29 -10.18
N GLU A 262 3.53 17.17 -10.02
CA GLU A 262 3.14 15.87 -10.59
C GLU A 262 2.47 15.04 -9.48
N VAL A 263 1.28 14.51 -9.75
CA VAL A 263 0.47 13.75 -8.81
C VAL A 263 0.16 12.39 -9.43
N GLU A 264 0.47 11.31 -8.73
CA GLU A 264 0.11 9.94 -9.13
C GLU A 264 -0.73 9.29 -8.04
N ILE A 265 -1.94 8.84 -8.38
CA ILE A 265 -2.87 8.21 -7.45
C ILE A 265 -3.21 6.81 -7.97
N ASN A 266 -2.79 5.80 -7.22
CA ASN A 266 -3.00 4.39 -7.52
C ASN A 266 -3.84 3.75 -6.42
N THR A 267 -5.05 3.30 -6.74
CA THR A 267 -5.95 2.74 -5.72
C THR A 267 -6.62 1.43 -6.14
N GLY A 268 -6.82 0.53 -5.18
CA GLY A 268 -7.62 -0.68 -5.38
C GLY A 268 -9.12 -0.39 -5.40
N VAL A 269 -9.65 0.05 -4.26
CA VAL A 269 -11.07 0.41 -4.06
C VAL A 269 -11.14 1.71 -3.25
N ALA A 270 -11.51 2.82 -3.85
CA ALA A 270 -11.45 4.10 -3.15
C ALA A 270 -12.55 5.11 -3.52
N SER A 271 -12.82 6.04 -2.61
CA SER A 271 -13.42 7.33 -2.93
C SER A 271 -12.33 8.38 -2.81
N ILE A 272 -12.16 9.20 -3.84
CA ILE A 272 -11.07 10.18 -3.91
C ILE A 272 -11.68 11.51 -4.32
N GLU A 273 -11.54 12.51 -3.46
CA GLU A 273 -11.86 13.89 -3.73
C GLU A 273 -10.56 14.69 -3.82
N VAL A 274 -10.36 15.39 -4.94
CA VAL A 274 -9.19 16.24 -5.16
C VAL A 274 -9.63 17.68 -5.37
N GLU A 275 -9.14 18.57 -4.51
CA GLU A 275 -9.34 20.01 -4.65
C GLU A 275 -8.10 20.68 -5.26
N VAL A 276 -8.30 21.44 -6.35
CA VAL A 276 -7.22 22.09 -7.11
C VAL A 276 -7.49 23.59 -7.29
N PRO A 277 -6.54 24.51 -7.01
CA PRO A 277 -6.78 25.95 -7.11
C PRO A 277 -7.17 26.40 -8.52
N GLU A 278 -8.16 27.29 -8.65
CA GLU A 278 -8.63 27.84 -9.93
C GLU A 278 -7.51 28.52 -10.75
N SER A 279 -6.52 29.09 -10.06
CA SER A 279 -5.38 29.80 -10.66
C SER A 279 -4.39 28.89 -11.40
N VAL A 280 -4.41 27.58 -11.14
CA VAL A 280 -3.46 26.60 -11.67
C VAL A 280 -4.05 25.86 -12.86
N GLY A 281 -3.26 25.61 -13.90
CA GLY A 281 -3.66 24.74 -15.00
C GLY A 281 -3.61 23.28 -14.57
N CYS A 282 -4.69 22.52 -14.70
CA CYS A 282 -4.71 21.10 -14.33
C CYS A 282 -4.90 20.18 -15.53
N GLU A 283 -4.09 19.13 -15.64
CA GLU A 283 -4.31 17.99 -16.56
C GLU A 283 -4.61 16.75 -15.73
N LEU A 284 -5.62 15.99 -16.14
CA LEU A 284 -5.93 14.66 -15.61
C LEU A 284 -5.72 13.63 -16.72
N ILE A 285 -4.88 12.66 -16.45
CA ILE A 285 -4.73 11.43 -17.24
C ILE A 285 -5.28 10.27 -16.42
N THR A 286 -6.22 9.52 -16.97
CA THR A 286 -6.84 8.39 -16.30
C THR A 286 -7.04 7.20 -17.23
N ASP A 287 -6.68 6.03 -16.72
CA ASP A 287 -6.95 4.76 -17.37
C ASP A 287 -8.25 4.17 -16.83
N GLY A 288 -9.31 4.20 -17.65
CA GLY A 288 -10.63 3.68 -17.29
C GLY A 288 -11.67 4.78 -17.07
N ALA A 289 -12.30 5.24 -18.15
CA ALA A 289 -13.28 6.33 -18.15
C ALA A 289 -14.55 6.10 -17.30
N LEU A 290 -14.75 4.91 -16.73
CA LEU A 290 -15.90 4.55 -15.89
C LEU A 290 -15.73 4.97 -14.41
N ASN A 291 -14.51 5.32 -14.00
CA ASN A 291 -14.16 5.61 -12.61
C ASN A 291 -14.21 7.11 -12.25
N VAL A 292 -14.40 7.98 -13.24
CA VAL A 292 -14.49 9.43 -13.07
C VAL A 292 -15.96 9.85 -13.06
N ARG A 293 -16.38 10.58 -12.03
CA ARG A 293 -17.77 11.04 -11.89
C ARG A 293 -17.91 12.52 -12.25
N GLU A 294 -17.11 13.35 -11.61
CA GLU A 294 -17.27 14.80 -11.66
C GLU A 294 -15.89 15.45 -11.78
N LEU A 295 -15.75 16.32 -12.78
CA LEU A 295 -14.54 17.10 -13.03
C LEU A 295 -14.95 18.55 -13.27
N ASP A 296 -14.70 19.41 -12.30
CA ASP A 296 -15.09 20.81 -12.38
C ASP A 296 -14.15 21.62 -13.29
N ASN A 297 -14.72 22.31 -14.27
CA ASN A 297 -14.00 23.10 -15.29
C ASN A 297 -12.96 22.33 -16.12
N PHE A 298 -13.15 21.01 -16.31
CA PHE A 298 -12.33 20.21 -17.22
C PHE A 298 -13.01 19.99 -18.58
N GLU A 299 -12.21 20.12 -19.63
CA GLU A 299 -12.56 19.77 -20.99
C GLU A 299 -11.87 18.45 -21.36
N LYS A 300 -12.62 17.54 -22.01
CA LYS A 300 -12.05 16.29 -22.52
C LYS A 300 -11.26 16.58 -23.79
N ILE A 301 -9.95 16.34 -23.74
CA ILE A 301 -9.05 16.52 -24.89
C ILE A 301 -9.05 15.27 -25.78
N LYS A 302 -8.99 14.10 -25.17
CA LYS A 302 -9.12 12.78 -25.81
C LYS A 302 -9.53 11.74 -24.77
N ASP A 303 -9.72 10.50 -25.19
CA ASP A 303 -10.04 9.42 -24.25
C ASP A 303 -8.96 9.30 -23.18
N GLY A 304 -9.41 9.33 -21.91
CA GLY A 304 -8.54 9.27 -20.74
C GLY A 304 -7.73 10.54 -20.45
N VAL A 305 -7.92 11.64 -21.18
CA VAL A 305 -7.17 12.89 -20.95
C VAL A 305 -8.10 14.10 -20.91
N TYR A 306 -8.05 14.82 -19.80
CA TYR A 306 -8.86 16.00 -19.51
C TYR A 306 -7.95 17.16 -19.09
N ARG A 307 -8.32 18.39 -19.43
CA ARG A 307 -7.57 19.59 -19.02
C ARG A 307 -8.50 20.72 -18.63
N THR A 308 -8.08 21.55 -17.71
CA THR A 308 -8.76 22.82 -17.45
C THR A 308 -8.58 23.78 -18.63
N SER A 309 -9.56 24.65 -18.86
CA SER A 309 -9.55 25.61 -19.98
C SER A 309 -8.36 26.60 -19.93
N ASN A 310 -7.80 26.84 -18.74
CA ASN A 310 -6.64 27.70 -18.53
C ASN A 310 -5.28 26.97 -18.68
N TYR A 311 -5.24 25.64 -18.88
CA TYR A 311 -4.02 24.83 -18.77
C TYR A 311 -2.82 25.37 -19.57
N ASP A 312 -3.01 25.71 -20.85
CA ASP A 312 -1.90 26.16 -21.71
C ASP A 312 -1.37 27.56 -21.36
N LYS A 313 -2.19 28.39 -20.71
CA LYS A 313 -1.87 29.78 -20.36
C LYS A 313 -1.41 29.94 -18.91
N ALA A 314 -1.73 28.98 -18.05
CA ALA A 314 -1.40 29.04 -16.64
C ALA A 314 0.12 28.99 -16.44
N ALA A 315 0.62 29.87 -15.58
CA ALA A 315 2.04 29.92 -15.22
C ALA A 315 2.46 28.70 -14.38
N LYS A 316 1.53 28.17 -13.59
CA LYS A 316 1.71 26.99 -12.74
C LYS A 316 0.80 25.86 -13.21
N LYS A 317 1.26 24.62 -13.05
CA LYS A 317 0.55 23.44 -13.52
C LYS A 317 0.51 22.32 -12.47
N ILE A 318 -0.59 21.59 -12.47
CA ILE A 318 -0.76 20.34 -11.73
C ILE A 318 -1.13 19.26 -12.75
N ASN A 319 -0.33 18.20 -12.81
CA ASN A 319 -0.60 17.05 -13.66
C ASN A 319 -0.97 15.88 -12.76
N ILE A 320 -2.16 15.34 -12.94
CA ILE A 320 -2.69 14.23 -12.15
C ILE A 320 -2.79 13.01 -13.04
N LYS A 321 -2.13 11.93 -12.64
CA LYS A 321 -2.30 10.61 -13.21
C LYS A 321 -3.05 9.73 -12.21
N TYR A 322 -4.15 9.14 -12.66
CA TYR A 322 -5.01 8.32 -11.83
C TYR A 322 -5.26 6.94 -12.42
N GLU A 323 -4.90 5.92 -11.65
CA GLU A 323 -5.21 4.52 -11.94
C GLU A 323 -5.96 3.93 -10.73
N GLY A 324 -7.22 3.58 -10.95
CA GLY A 324 -8.09 3.04 -9.91
C GLY A 324 -8.75 1.75 -10.36
N GLY A 325 -8.89 0.78 -9.45
CA GLY A 325 -9.69 -0.42 -9.68
C GLY A 325 -11.19 -0.10 -9.67
N LEU A 326 -11.84 -0.31 -8.51
CA LEU A 326 -13.24 0.04 -8.27
C LEU A 326 -13.30 1.33 -7.44
N SER A 327 -13.04 2.45 -8.10
CA SER A 327 -12.82 3.71 -7.39
C SER A 327 -13.60 4.86 -8.01
N ARG A 328 -14.04 5.80 -7.17
CA ARG A 328 -14.65 7.07 -7.57
C ARG A 328 -13.60 8.16 -7.48
N LEU A 329 -13.43 8.92 -8.56
CA LEU A 329 -12.64 10.15 -8.56
C LEU A 329 -13.55 11.36 -8.84
N GLU A 330 -13.41 12.36 -7.99
CA GLU A 330 -13.97 13.69 -8.10
C GLU A 330 -12.85 14.73 -8.03
N ILE A 331 -12.88 15.72 -8.93
CA ILE A 331 -11.93 16.83 -8.92
C ILE A 331 -12.70 18.15 -8.93
N ASN A 332 -12.52 18.91 -7.85
CA ASN A 332 -13.17 20.19 -7.59
C ASN A 332 -12.16 21.35 -7.69
N ARG A 333 -12.64 22.52 -8.10
CA ARG A 333 -11.86 23.76 -8.19
C ARG A 333 -12.22 24.69 -7.04
N TYR A 334 -11.24 25.40 -6.49
CA TYR A 334 -11.45 26.34 -5.37
C TYR A 334 -10.65 27.64 -5.50
#